data_AF-A0A0D6KMD1-F1
#
_entry.id   AF-A0A0D6KMD1-F1
#
_cell.length_a   1.000
_cell.length_b   1.000
_cell.length_c   1.000
_cell.angle_alpha   90.00
_cell.angle_beta   90.00
_cell.angle_gamma   90.00
#
_symmetry.space_group_name_H-M   'P 1'
#
loop_
_entity.id
_entity.type
_entity.pdbx_description
1 polymer ?
#
loop_
_entity_poly.entity_id
_entity_poly.type
_entity_poly.pdbx_seq_one_letter_code
_entity_poly.pdbx_strand_id
1 'polypeptide(L)'
;MYEGGFALRFNQNIVDIPVSKLINKFNDWFQEIRPLFLMLTNTNTSRTEVYTLNQCAEETGFSTTEIKHWISAVNRKGQAIICGSPGIGKTFIAERLAQQLLNGGYGFLELVQFHPAYTYEDFIQGIRPHSKNGKLTYPLVPGRFLEFCKKAESFQDTCVLIIDEINRANLAQVFGELMYLLEYRDKEIPLAGGNSFRIPRNVRIIGTMNTADRSIALIDHALRRRFAFIELRSNYDVLRRYHQKTGLVVEGLIKILQQLNQVIADKNYEIGISFFLTDNLREDIEDIWCMEIEPYLEEYFFNQPEKVENFRWDQIKQSLWI
;
A
#
# COMPACT_ATOMS: atom_id res chain seq x y z
N MET A 1 56.44 -19.36 -14.50
CA MET A 1 55.64 -18.24 -15.05
C MET A 1 55.01 -17.53 -13.87
N TYR A 2 55.53 -16.32 -13.58
CA TYR A 2 55.03 -15.26 -12.69
C TYR A 2 54.16 -15.62 -11.47
N GLU A 3 54.83 -15.81 -10.33
CA GLU A 3 54.38 -15.26 -9.04
C GLU A 3 55.01 -13.86 -8.89
N GLY A 4 54.18 -12.82 -8.77
CA GLY A 4 54.63 -11.43 -8.64
C GLY A 4 54.23 -10.87 -7.29
N GLY A 5 55.07 -11.09 -6.27
CA GLY A 5 54.97 -10.39 -4.99
C GLY A 5 55.29 -8.89 -5.17
N PHE A 6 54.36 -8.02 -4.79
CA PHE A 6 54.61 -6.59 -4.70
C PHE A 6 55.42 -6.29 -3.43
N ALA A 7 56.73 -6.12 -3.58
CA ALA A 7 57.60 -5.54 -2.57
C ALA A 7 57.33 -4.03 -2.48
N LEU A 8 56.76 -3.57 -1.36
CA LEU A 8 56.72 -2.15 -1.01
C LEU A 8 58.13 -1.72 -0.57
N ARG A 9 58.87 -1.08 -1.48
CA ARG A 9 60.04 -0.27 -1.11
C ARG A 9 59.55 0.99 -0.40
N PHE A 10 59.77 1.08 0.90
CA PHE A 10 59.60 2.33 1.65
C PHE A 10 60.66 3.33 1.19
N ASN A 11 60.25 4.27 0.34
CA ASN A 11 61.08 5.42 -0.01
C ASN A 11 61.01 6.42 1.16
N GLN A 12 62.15 6.72 1.76
CA GLN A 12 62.31 7.73 2.81
C GLN A 12 62.06 9.12 2.22
N ASN A 13 60.80 9.53 2.17
CA ASN A 13 60.36 10.92 2.10
C ASN A 13 59.02 10.98 2.81
N ILE A 14 59.06 10.99 4.15
CA ILE A 14 57.88 11.30 4.95
C ILE A 14 57.60 12.78 4.71
N VAL A 15 56.75 13.05 3.74
CA VAL A 15 56.04 14.32 3.69
C VAL A 15 55.20 14.34 4.95
N ASP A 16 55.51 15.25 5.88
CA ASP A 16 54.67 15.57 7.03
C ASP A 16 53.32 16.07 6.50
N ILE A 17 52.43 15.15 6.16
CA ILE A 17 51.05 15.46 5.89
C ILE A 17 50.47 15.77 7.27
N PRO A 18 50.07 17.03 7.55
CA PRO A 18 49.50 17.38 8.82
C PRO A 18 48.35 16.43 9.13
N VAL A 19 48.26 15.93 10.37
CA VAL A 19 47.18 15.02 10.80
C VAL A 19 45.81 15.60 10.43
N SER A 20 45.65 16.93 10.45
CA SER A 20 44.45 17.64 9.99
C SER A 20 44.12 17.42 8.51
N LYS A 21 45.11 17.34 7.60
CA LYS A 21 44.90 17.03 6.17
C LYS A 21 44.51 15.56 5.95
N LEU A 22 45.02 14.64 6.77
CA LEU A 22 44.62 13.23 6.76
C LEU A 22 43.19 13.05 7.29
N ILE A 23 42.86 13.73 8.39
CA ILE A 23 41.49 13.76 8.96
C ILE A 23 40.50 14.35 7.95
N ASN A 24 40.87 15.44 7.27
CA ASN A 24 40.00 16.05 6.26
C ASN A 24 39.80 15.14 5.06
N LYS A 25 40.87 14.50 4.53
CA LYS A 25 40.73 13.50 3.45
C LYS A 25 39.89 12.29 3.87
N PHE A 26 40.04 11.83 5.11
CA PHE A 26 39.23 10.74 5.64
C PHE A 26 37.77 11.17 5.80
N ASN A 27 37.51 12.39 6.28
CA ASN A 27 36.16 12.95 6.38
C ASN A 27 35.53 13.14 5.00
N ASP A 28 36.24 13.67 4.02
CA ASP A 28 35.74 13.86 2.66
C ASP A 28 35.43 12.51 2.01
N TRP A 29 36.35 11.54 2.11
CA TRP A 29 36.12 10.16 1.69
C TRP A 29 34.92 9.54 2.42
N PHE A 30 34.82 9.71 3.75
CA PHE A 30 33.72 9.24 4.57
C PHE A 30 32.39 9.90 4.18
N GLN A 31 32.35 11.19 3.85
CA GLN A 31 31.14 11.87 3.37
C GLN A 31 30.74 11.41 1.97
N GLU A 32 31.69 11.03 1.10
CA GLU A 32 31.40 10.46 -0.23
C GLU A 32 30.84 9.04 -0.14
N ILE A 33 31.34 8.21 0.78
CA ILE A 33 30.81 6.86 1.01
C ILE A 33 29.67 6.82 2.01
N ARG A 34 29.43 7.89 2.80
CA ARG A 34 28.38 7.95 3.82
C ARG A 34 26.98 7.67 3.27
N PRO A 35 26.58 8.12 2.06
CA PRO A 35 25.32 7.71 1.46
C PRO A 35 25.26 6.22 1.17
N LEU A 36 26.37 5.61 0.70
CA LEU A 36 26.48 4.18 0.44
C LEU A 36 26.51 3.37 1.75
N PHE A 37 27.23 3.87 2.77
CA PHE A 37 27.30 3.33 4.12
C PHE A 37 25.93 3.44 4.80
N LEU A 38 25.23 4.58 4.71
CA LEU A 38 23.85 4.74 5.16
C LEU A 38 22.89 3.88 4.32
N MET A 39 23.15 3.60 3.05
CA MET A 39 22.38 2.63 2.25
C MET A 39 22.59 1.20 2.75
N LEU A 40 23.82 0.87 3.16
CA LEU A 40 24.22 -0.43 3.70
C LEU A 40 23.87 -0.60 5.19
N THR A 41 23.70 0.49 5.94
CA THR A 41 23.33 0.49 7.37
C THR A 41 21.88 0.90 7.65
N ASN A 42 21.16 1.50 6.69
CA ASN A 42 19.70 1.65 6.71
C ASN A 42 18.96 0.39 6.25
N THR A 43 19.64 -0.75 6.14
CA THR A 43 18.95 -2.00 6.41
C THR A 43 18.73 -2.04 7.92
N ASN A 44 17.68 -1.36 8.40
CA ASN A 44 16.94 -1.84 9.55
C ASN A 44 16.34 -3.20 9.14
N THR A 45 17.20 -4.21 8.98
CA THR A 45 16.87 -5.63 9.04
C THR A 45 16.65 -5.98 10.51
N SER A 46 15.86 -5.14 11.20
CA SER A 46 15.22 -5.51 12.43
C SER A 46 14.14 -6.49 12.04
N ARG A 47 14.15 -7.65 12.68
CA ARG A 47 13.07 -8.62 12.58
C ARG A 47 11.74 -7.92 12.81
N THR A 48 10.78 -8.12 11.91
CA THR A 48 9.43 -7.60 12.08
C THR A 48 8.81 -8.18 13.34
N GLU A 49 7.93 -7.41 13.97
CA GLU A 49 7.20 -7.90 15.14
C GLU A 49 6.35 -9.12 14.76
N VAL A 50 6.23 -10.06 15.70
CA VAL A 50 5.35 -11.21 15.52
C VAL A 50 3.92 -10.70 15.54
N TYR A 51 3.22 -10.89 14.43
CA TYR A 51 1.83 -10.50 14.24
C TYR A 51 1.02 -11.76 13.96
N THR A 52 0.24 -12.21 14.95
CA THR A 52 -0.45 -13.50 14.90
C THR A 52 -1.78 -13.42 14.17
N LEU A 53 -2.20 -14.53 13.56
CA LEU A 53 -3.51 -14.60 12.88
C LEU A 53 -4.68 -14.22 13.78
N ASN A 54 -4.58 -14.49 15.09
CA ASN A 54 -5.62 -14.12 16.05
C ASN A 54 -5.67 -12.60 16.25
N GLN A 55 -4.52 -11.93 16.38
CA GLN A 55 -4.47 -10.47 16.44
C GLN A 55 -5.06 -9.84 15.17
N CYS A 56 -4.72 -10.39 13.99
CA CYS A 56 -5.33 -9.93 12.74
C CYS A 56 -6.84 -10.14 12.72
N ALA A 57 -7.35 -11.29 13.19
CA ALA A 57 -8.79 -11.56 13.26
C ALA A 57 -9.52 -10.65 14.27
N GLU A 58 -8.88 -10.31 15.38
CA GLU A 58 -9.41 -9.40 16.39
C GLU A 58 -9.51 -7.97 15.83
N GLU A 59 -8.43 -7.47 15.21
CA GLU A 59 -8.35 -6.10 14.71
C GLU A 59 -9.17 -5.86 13.44
N THR A 60 -9.10 -6.78 12.48
CA THR A 60 -9.83 -6.66 11.21
C THR A 60 -11.29 -7.07 11.32
N GLY A 61 -11.57 -7.90 12.31
CA GLY A 61 -12.86 -8.50 12.53
C GLY A 61 -13.29 -9.59 11.55
N PHE A 62 -12.38 -10.08 10.71
CA PHE A 62 -12.63 -11.27 9.91
C PHE A 62 -12.20 -12.54 10.65
N SER A 63 -12.79 -13.68 10.29
CA SER A 63 -12.38 -14.95 10.90
C SER A 63 -10.95 -15.31 10.50
N THR A 64 -10.25 -16.06 11.36
CA THR A 64 -8.90 -16.58 11.03
C THR A 64 -8.92 -17.45 9.78
N THR A 65 -10.04 -18.11 9.48
CA THR A 65 -10.24 -18.91 8.26
C THR A 65 -10.27 -18.05 7.01
N GLU A 66 -11.01 -16.94 7.01
CA GLU A 66 -11.05 -15.98 5.90
C GLU A 66 -9.69 -15.35 5.66
N ILE A 67 -9.03 -14.89 6.72
CA ILE A 67 -7.69 -14.29 6.65
C ILE A 67 -6.68 -15.28 6.07
N LYS A 68 -6.68 -16.55 6.55
CA LYS A 68 -5.84 -17.61 5.99
C LYS A 68 -6.12 -17.84 4.50
N HIS A 69 -7.39 -17.80 4.10
CA HIS A 69 -7.78 -17.94 2.70
C HIS A 69 -7.22 -16.78 1.84
N TRP A 70 -7.32 -15.55 2.32
CA TRP A 70 -6.76 -14.37 1.65
C TRP A 70 -5.24 -14.43 1.54
N ILE A 71 -4.54 -14.77 2.62
CA ILE A 71 -3.08 -14.96 2.62
C ILE A 71 -2.67 -16.05 1.62
N SER A 72 -3.40 -17.17 1.57
CA SER A 72 -3.16 -18.23 0.60
C SER A 72 -3.35 -17.74 -0.84
N ALA A 73 -4.41 -16.96 -1.10
CA ALA A 73 -4.65 -16.36 -2.41
C ALA A 73 -3.54 -15.39 -2.84
N VAL A 74 -3.09 -14.51 -1.93
CA VAL A 74 -1.98 -13.58 -2.15
C VAL A 74 -0.68 -14.33 -2.43
N ASN A 75 -0.36 -15.37 -1.65
CA ASN A 75 0.85 -16.16 -1.84
C ASN A 75 0.83 -16.96 -3.14
N ARG A 76 -0.31 -17.55 -3.50
CA ARG A 76 -0.46 -18.33 -4.73
C ARG A 76 -0.34 -17.47 -5.98
N LYS A 77 -0.95 -16.28 -5.98
CA LYS A 77 -0.93 -15.37 -7.14
C LYS A 77 0.30 -14.46 -7.16
N GLY A 78 0.91 -14.19 -6.00
CA GLY A 78 1.92 -13.16 -5.81
C GLY A 78 1.33 -11.75 -5.66
N GLN A 79 0.06 -11.56 -6.01
CA GLN A 79 -0.61 -10.27 -5.97
C GLN A 79 -2.12 -10.40 -5.73
N ALA A 80 -2.70 -9.44 -5.02
CA ALA A 80 -4.14 -9.33 -4.81
C ALA A 80 -4.62 -7.88 -4.88
N ILE A 81 -5.92 -7.69 -5.14
CA ILE A 81 -6.63 -6.42 -5.04
C ILE A 81 -7.75 -6.61 -4.03
N ILE A 82 -7.76 -5.75 -3.02
CA ILE A 82 -8.83 -5.59 -2.04
C ILE A 82 -9.77 -4.52 -2.56
N CYS A 83 -11.01 -4.88 -2.85
CA CYS A 83 -11.98 -3.96 -3.45
C CYS A 83 -13.30 -3.92 -2.69
N GLY A 84 -14.00 -2.80 -2.80
CA GLY A 84 -15.33 -2.59 -2.26
C GLY A 84 -15.63 -1.10 -2.11
N SER A 85 -16.81 -0.81 -1.55
CA SER A 85 -17.30 0.55 -1.41
C SER A 85 -16.41 1.41 -0.50
N PRO A 86 -16.58 2.75 -0.54
CA PRO A 86 -15.88 3.66 0.37
C PRO A 86 -16.20 3.35 1.85
N GLY A 87 -15.24 3.63 2.73
CA GLY A 87 -15.46 3.53 4.17
C GLY A 87 -15.55 2.10 4.75
N ILE A 88 -15.10 1.06 4.03
CA ILE A 88 -15.07 -0.32 4.57
C ILE A 88 -13.69 -0.74 5.11
N GLY A 89 -12.74 0.19 5.21
CA GLY A 89 -11.41 -0.07 5.78
C GLY A 89 -10.43 -0.84 4.88
N LYS A 90 -10.55 -0.76 3.54
CA LYS A 90 -9.70 -1.53 2.59
C LYS A 90 -8.19 -1.38 2.85
N THR A 91 -7.72 -0.14 3.01
CA THR A 91 -6.31 0.16 3.27
C THR A 91 -5.85 -0.39 4.62
N PHE A 92 -6.68 -0.25 5.66
CA PHE A 92 -6.45 -0.89 6.95
C PHE A 92 -6.31 -2.42 6.81
N ILE A 93 -7.24 -3.10 6.12
CA ILE A 93 -7.15 -4.55 5.89
C ILE A 93 -5.91 -4.92 5.07
N ALA A 94 -5.52 -4.11 4.08
CA ALA A 94 -4.31 -4.32 3.29
C ALA A 94 -3.05 -4.32 4.17
N GLU A 95 -2.93 -3.35 5.08
CA GLU A 95 -1.82 -3.25 6.03
C GLU A 95 -1.77 -4.44 6.99
N ARG A 96 -2.91 -4.85 7.55
CA ARG A 96 -2.99 -6.00 8.48
C ARG A 96 -2.65 -7.31 7.76
N LEU A 97 -3.12 -7.49 6.52
CA LEU A 97 -2.72 -8.63 5.70
C LEU A 97 -1.23 -8.59 5.34
N ALA A 98 -0.66 -7.42 5.06
CA ALA A 98 0.76 -7.27 4.82
C ALA A 98 1.58 -7.64 6.07
N GLN A 99 1.19 -7.15 7.25
CA GLN A 99 1.83 -7.52 8.51
C GLN A 99 1.77 -9.04 8.76
N GLN A 100 0.65 -9.70 8.45
CA GLN A 100 0.55 -11.16 8.53
C GLN A 100 1.49 -11.90 7.55
N LEU A 101 1.71 -11.33 6.36
CA LEU A 101 2.63 -11.90 5.37
C LEU A 101 4.10 -11.75 5.77
N LEU A 102 4.45 -10.70 6.53
CA LEU A 102 5.78 -10.47 7.08
C LEU A 102 6.06 -11.30 8.34
N ASN A 103 5.04 -11.43 9.20
CA ASN A 103 5.00 -12.07 10.53
C ASN A 103 6.33 -12.67 11.04
N GLY A 104 7.09 -11.88 11.80
CA GLY A 104 8.30 -12.35 12.47
C GLY A 104 9.48 -12.64 11.55
N GLY A 105 9.38 -12.33 10.26
CA GLY A 105 10.46 -12.37 9.28
C GLY A 105 11.25 -11.06 9.20
N TYR A 106 12.24 -11.02 8.33
CA TYR A 106 13.11 -9.86 8.10
C TYR A 106 12.65 -8.98 6.94
N GLY A 107 11.58 -9.36 6.23
CA GLY A 107 11.05 -8.58 5.11
C GLY A 107 10.48 -7.23 5.52
N PHE A 108 10.03 -6.45 4.54
CA PHE A 108 9.54 -5.10 4.77
C PHE A 108 8.25 -4.79 4.00
N LEU A 109 7.55 -3.75 4.46
CA LEU A 109 6.35 -3.20 3.84
C LEU A 109 6.65 -1.79 3.33
N GLU A 110 6.23 -1.49 2.11
CA GLU A 110 6.14 -0.11 1.59
C GLU A 110 4.73 0.14 1.05
N LEU A 111 4.28 1.39 1.14
CA LEU A 111 2.99 1.84 0.63
C LEU A 111 3.22 2.96 -0.38
N VAL A 112 2.58 2.84 -1.54
CA VAL A 112 2.46 3.90 -2.54
C VAL A 112 0.99 4.11 -2.84
N GLN A 113 0.59 5.35 -3.14
CA GLN A 113 -0.77 5.67 -3.56
C GLN A 113 -0.75 6.12 -5.02
N PHE A 114 -1.66 5.56 -5.82
CA PHE A 114 -1.82 5.95 -7.21
C PHE A 114 -2.76 7.15 -7.35
N HIS A 115 -2.47 7.98 -8.35
CA HIS A 115 -3.23 9.17 -8.69
C HIS A 115 -3.26 9.36 -10.21
N PRO A 116 -4.15 10.20 -10.78
CA PRO A 116 -4.30 10.32 -12.23
C PRO A 116 -3.04 10.68 -13.00
N ALA A 117 -2.12 11.42 -12.37
CA ALA A 117 -0.84 11.81 -12.95
C ALA A 117 0.31 10.79 -12.74
N TYR A 118 0.04 9.60 -12.17
CA TYR A 118 1.07 8.60 -11.91
C TYR A 118 1.43 7.88 -13.21
N THR A 119 2.73 7.80 -13.53
CA THR A 119 3.20 7.34 -14.84
C THR A 119 4.07 6.09 -14.76
N TYR A 120 4.39 5.52 -15.93
CA TYR A 120 5.38 4.44 -16.04
C TYR A 120 6.75 4.87 -15.50
N GLU A 121 7.13 6.13 -15.75
CA GLU A 121 8.39 6.73 -15.35
C GLU A 121 8.52 6.88 -13.82
N ASP A 122 7.39 6.97 -13.12
CA ASP A 122 7.34 7.00 -11.65
C ASP A 122 7.37 5.60 -11.04
N PHE A 123 6.74 4.63 -11.70
CA PHE A 123 6.59 3.28 -11.15
C PHE A 123 7.71 2.31 -11.55
N ILE A 124 8.05 2.26 -12.84
CA ILE A 124 9.02 1.32 -13.38
C ILE A 124 10.37 2.02 -13.54
N GLN A 125 10.52 2.93 -14.51
CA GLN A 125 11.75 3.72 -14.68
C GLN A 125 11.54 4.83 -15.69
N GLY A 126 12.29 5.92 -15.54
CA GLY A 126 12.21 7.07 -16.45
C GLY A 126 13.47 7.92 -16.45
N ILE A 127 13.62 8.73 -17.49
CA ILE A 127 14.71 9.69 -17.59
C ILE A 127 14.38 10.89 -16.70
N ARG A 128 15.27 11.22 -15.76
CA ARG A 128 15.09 12.40 -14.90
C ARG A 128 16.25 13.39 -15.07
N PRO A 129 15.99 14.70 -15.22
CA PRO A 129 17.04 15.70 -15.31
C PRO A 129 17.78 15.81 -13.98
N HIS A 130 19.11 15.75 -14.01
CA HIS A 130 19.98 15.91 -12.85
C HIS A 130 21.08 16.94 -13.16
N SER A 131 21.12 18.01 -12.36
CA SER A 131 22.15 19.04 -12.46
C SER A 131 23.32 18.73 -11.52
N LYS A 132 24.52 18.61 -12.06
CA LYS A 132 25.76 18.48 -11.27
C LYS A 132 26.78 19.48 -11.78
N ASN A 133 27.22 20.39 -10.92
CA ASN A 133 28.20 21.45 -11.25
C ASN A 133 27.79 22.30 -12.47
N GLY A 134 26.51 22.65 -12.60
CA GLY A 134 26.00 23.44 -13.72
C GLY A 134 25.84 22.68 -15.05
N LYS A 135 26.17 21.38 -15.09
CA LYS A 135 25.94 20.52 -16.25
C LYS A 135 24.67 19.70 -16.04
N LEU A 136 23.75 19.77 -17.01
CA LEU A 136 22.54 18.97 -17.04
C LEU A 136 22.84 17.57 -17.59
N THR A 137 22.38 16.55 -16.88
CA THR A 137 22.45 15.13 -17.27
C THR A 137 21.06 14.52 -17.20
N TYR A 138 20.84 13.45 -17.96
CA TYR A 138 19.54 12.79 -18.08
C TYR A 138 19.67 11.30 -17.78
N PRO A 139 20.04 10.92 -16.54
CA PRO A 139 20.11 9.51 -16.16
C PRO A 139 18.75 8.84 -16.26
N LEU A 140 18.77 7.56 -16.63
CA LEU A 140 17.65 6.66 -16.43
C LEU A 140 17.61 6.29 -14.93
N VAL A 141 16.50 6.59 -14.26
CA VAL A 141 16.33 6.39 -12.82
C VAL A 141 15.24 5.33 -12.60
N PRO A 142 15.45 4.33 -11.72
CA PRO A 142 14.42 3.38 -11.37
C PRO A 142 13.25 4.08 -10.67
N GLY A 143 12.04 3.66 -10.98
CA GLY A 143 10.81 4.05 -10.29
C GLY A 143 10.57 3.20 -9.05
N ARG A 144 9.46 3.49 -8.35
CA ARG A 144 9.14 2.91 -7.05
C ARG A 144 9.13 1.39 -7.02
N PHE A 145 8.59 0.75 -8.04
CA PHE A 145 8.52 -0.71 -8.09
C PHE A 145 9.89 -1.36 -8.28
N LEU A 146 10.73 -0.79 -9.13
CA LEU A 146 12.10 -1.29 -9.34
C LEU A 146 12.98 -1.04 -8.12
N GLU A 147 12.87 0.13 -7.48
CA GLU A 147 13.53 0.42 -6.20
C GLU A 147 13.12 -0.62 -5.13
N PHE A 148 11.82 -0.86 -4.99
CA PHE A 148 11.27 -1.85 -4.07
C PHE A 148 11.81 -3.26 -4.35
N CYS A 149 11.77 -3.71 -5.61
CA CYS A 149 12.24 -5.04 -5.99
C CYS A 149 13.75 -5.20 -5.76
N LYS A 150 14.55 -4.21 -6.14
CA LYS A 150 16.01 -4.21 -5.90
C LYS A 150 16.33 -4.28 -4.41
N LYS A 151 15.55 -3.58 -3.58
CA LYS A 151 15.68 -3.69 -2.12
C LYS A 151 15.28 -5.09 -1.64
N ALA A 152 14.18 -5.66 -2.14
CA ALA A 152 13.67 -6.99 -1.78
C ALA A 152 14.63 -8.14 -2.14
N GLU A 153 15.52 -7.98 -3.12
CA GLU A 153 16.56 -8.98 -3.45
C GLU A 153 17.54 -9.24 -2.29
N SER A 154 17.72 -8.27 -1.40
CA SER A 154 18.56 -8.41 -0.20
C SER A 154 17.86 -9.15 0.94
N PHE A 155 16.61 -9.58 0.76
CA PHE A 155 15.80 -10.26 1.77
C PHE A 155 15.42 -11.66 1.33
N GLN A 156 15.48 -12.62 2.27
CA GLN A 156 14.97 -13.98 2.03
C GLN A 156 13.46 -14.07 2.29
N ASP A 157 12.98 -13.30 3.27
CA ASP A 157 11.58 -13.28 3.67
C ASP A 157 10.71 -12.41 2.76
N THR A 158 9.40 -12.60 2.87
CA THR A 158 8.39 -11.88 2.09
C THR A 158 8.52 -10.37 2.24
N CYS A 159 8.50 -9.63 1.14
CA CYS A 159 8.37 -8.18 1.13
C CYS A 159 7.04 -7.80 0.48
N VAL A 160 6.31 -6.83 1.04
CA VAL A 160 4.98 -6.44 0.56
C VAL A 160 5.00 -5.00 0.06
N LEU A 161 4.49 -4.78 -1.15
CA LEU A 161 4.18 -3.45 -1.67
C LEU A 161 2.66 -3.26 -1.67
N ILE A 162 2.17 -2.29 -0.90
CA ILE A 162 0.79 -1.84 -0.97
C ILE A 162 0.68 -0.74 -2.03
N ILE A 163 -0.26 -0.90 -2.96
CA ILE A 163 -0.63 0.12 -3.94
C ILE A 163 -2.04 0.58 -3.61
N ASP A 164 -2.13 1.67 -2.85
CA ASP A 164 -3.40 2.26 -2.47
C ASP A 164 -4.03 3.01 -3.66
N GLU A 165 -5.36 2.96 -3.77
CA GLU A 165 -6.12 3.55 -4.88
C GLU A 165 -5.61 3.11 -6.27
N ILE A 166 -5.32 1.81 -6.41
CA ILE A 166 -4.66 1.23 -7.59
C ILE A 166 -5.38 1.58 -8.90
N ASN A 167 -6.70 1.75 -8.87
CA ASN A 167 -7.46 2.09 -10.05
C ASN A 167 -7.29 3.56 -10.47
N ARG A 168 -6.90 4.51 -9.60
CA ARG A 168 -6.81 5.95 -9.92
C ARG A 168 -5.76 6.34 -10.95
N ALA A 169 -4.92 5.41 -11.39
CA ALA A 169 -3.99 5.60 -12.50
C ALA A 169 -4.34 4.68 -13.68
N ASN A 170 -3.86 5.00 -14.88
CA ASN A 170 -3.99 4.09 -16.02
C ASN A 170 -3.07 2.88 -15.83
N LEU A 171 -3.60 1.82 -15.22
CA LEU A 171 -2.83 0.64 -14.83
C LEU A 171 -2.08 -0.03 -15.98
N ALA A 172 -2.69 -0.12 -17.17
CA ALA A 172 -2.03 -0.71 -18.32
C ALA A 172 -0.79 0.10 -18.74
N GLN A 173 -0.87 1.43 -18.69
CA GLN A 173 0.26 2.31 -18.99
C GLN A 173 1.32 2.30 -17.88
N VAL A 174 0.91 2.43 -16.62
CA VAL A 174 1.82 2.47 -15.47
C VAL A 174 2.60 1.17 -15.32
N PHE A 175 1.95 0.02 -15.52
CA PHE A 175 2.61 -1.28 -15.36
C PHE A 175 3.49 -1.65 -16.56
N GLY A 176 3.11 -1.27 -17.78
CA GLY A 176 3.90 -1.58 -18.98
C GLY A 176 4.26 -3.07 -19.06
N GLU A 177 5.55 -3.38 -19.09
CA GLU A 177 6.05 -4.76 -19.17
C GLU A 177 5.78 -5.59 -17.90
N LEU A 178 5.52 -4.95 -16.75
CA LEU A 178 5.14 -5.63 -15.51
C LEU A 178 3.89 -6.49 -15.71
N MET A 179 3.01 -6.12 -16.63
CA MET A 179 1.83 -6.90 -17.02
C MET A 179 2.17 -8.34 -17.38
N TYR A 180 3.28 -8.56 -18.09
CA TYR A 180 3.76 -9.89 -18.42
C TYR A 180 4.36 -10.59 -17.20
N LEU A 181 5.19 -9.89 -16.42
CA LEU A 181 5.88 -10.46 -15.27
C LEU A 181 4.96 -10.83 -14.10
N LEU A 182 3.82 -10.16 -13.93
CA LEU A 182 2.80 -10.54 -12.94
C LEU A 182 2.26 -11.95 -13.18
N GLU A 183 2.26 -12.41 -14.43
CA GLU A 183 1.84 -13.76 -14.82
C GLU A 183 3.01 -14.73 -14.84
N TYR A 184 4.16 -14.30 -15.37
CA TYR A 184 5.36 -15.12 -15.54
C TYR A 184 6.50 -14.68 -14.61
N ARG A 185 6.27 -14.75 -13.29
CA ARG A 185 7.21 -14.23 -12.27
C ARG A 185 8.60 -14.85 -12.28
N ASP A 186 8.78 -16.04 -12.83
CA ASP A 186 10.08 -16.70 -12.96
C ASP A 186 10.89 -16.25 -14.19
N LYS A 187 10.29 -15.44 -15.08
CA LYS A 187 10.93 -14.94 -16.29
C LYS A 187 11.62 -13.61 -16.02
N GLU A 188 12.69 -13.39 -16.76
CA GLU A 188 13.38 -12.12 -16.86
C GLU A 188 13.16 -11.58 -18.27
N ILE A 189 12.77 -10.31 -18.38
CA ILE A 189 12.48 -9.66 -19.66
C ILE A 189 13.24 -8.33 -19.78
N PRO A 190 13.60 -7.90 -21.01
CA PRO A 190 14.12 -6.56 -21.22
C PRO A 190 13.03 -5.51 -20.96
N LEU A 191 13.41 -4.44 -20.26
CA LEU A 191 12.61 -3.22 -20.15
C LEU A 191 12.97 -2.27 -21.29
N ALA A 192 12.07 -1.34 -21.64
CA ALA A 192 12.28 -0.34 -22.69
C ALA A 192 13.58 0.48 -22.51
N GLY A 193 14.01 0.70 -21.26
CA GLY A 193 15.26 1.39 -20.92
C GLY A 193 16.54 0.58 -21.14
N GLY A 194 16.46 -0.66 -21.62
CA GLY A 194 17.60 -1.50 -22.02
C GLY A 194 18.09 -2.51 -20.97
N ASN A 195 17.74 -2.33 -19.70
CA ASN A 195 18.05 -3.29 -18.64
C ASN A 195 17.05 -4.44 -18.62
N SER A 196 17.45 -5.61 -18.12
CA SER A 196 16.53 -6.72 -17.88
C SER A 196 15.98 -6.70 -16.45
N PHE A 197 14.78 -7.23 -16.26
CA PHE A 197 14.09 -7.23 -14.98
C PHE A 197 13.24 -8.49 -14.78
N ARG A 198 13.23 -8.97 -13.53
CA ARG A 198 12.37 -10.03 -13.01
C ARG A 198 11.85 -9.63 -11.64
N ILE A 199 10.59 -9.95 -11.33
CA ILE A 199 10.05 -9.73 -9.99
C ILE A 199 10.66 -10.75 -9.02
N PRO A 200 11.28 -10.35 -7.90
CA PRO A 200 11.79 -11.29 -6.91
C PRO A 200 10.68 -12.16 -6.32
N ARG A 201 10.98 -13.43 -6.05
CA ARG A 201 9.97 -14.43 -5.60
C ARG A 201 9.36 -14.10 -4.24
N ASN A 202 10.06 -13.36 -3.40
CA ASN A 202 9.61 -12.90 -2.09
C ASN A 202 8.71 -11.65 -2.16
N VAL A 203 8.55 -11.00 -3.32
CA VAL A 203 7.68 -9.82 -3.46
C VAL A 203 6.20 -10.20 -3.53
N ARG A 204 5.38 -9.53 -2.74
CA ARG A 204 3.91 -9.54 -2.81
C ARG A 204 3.38 -8.14 -3.09
N ILE A 205 2.31 -8.06 -3.88
CA ILE A 205 1.65 -6.78 -4.19
C ILE A 205 0.20 -6.84 -3.68
N ILE A 206 -0.22 -5.85 -2.90
CA ILE A 206 -1.60 -5.70 -2.45
C ILE A 206 -2.12 -4.36 -2.95
N GLY A 207 -3.05 -4.37 -3.89
CA GLY A 207 -3.77 -3.19 -4.33
C GLY A 207 -5.00 -2.94 -3.49
N THR A 208 -5.36 -1.68 -3.24
CA THR A 208 -6.70 -1.31 -2.77
C THR A 208 -7.46 -0.59 -3.88
N MET A 209 -8.76 -0.85 -4.00
CA MET A 209 -9.59 -0.28 -5.06
C MET A 209 -10.94 0.16 -4.51
N ASN A 210 -11.27 1.45 -4.64
CA ASN A 210 -12.64 1.93 -4.49
C ASN A 210 -13.46 1.54 -5.71
N THR A 211 -14.58 0.86 -5.48
CA THR A 211 -15.47 0.45 -6.57
C THR A 211 -16.49 1.53 -6.97
N ALA A 212 -16.71 2.53 -6.12
CA ALA A 212 -17.66 3.63 -6.37
C ALA A 212 -17.18 4.63 -7.43
N ASP A 213 -15.87 4.76 -7.60
CA ASP A 213 -15.26 5.83 -8.39
C ASP A 213 -15.54 5.64 -9.90
N ARG A 214 -16.54 6.38 -10.40
CA ARG A 214 -17.00 6.33 -11.81
C ARG A 214 -16.02 6.98 -12.80
N SER A 215 -15.11 7.82 -12.32
CA SER A 215 -14.15 8.60 -13.11
C SER A 215 -12.88 7.84 -13.48
N ILE A 216 -12.81 6.56 -13.14
CA ILE A 216 -11.57 5.79 -13.12
C ILE A 216 -11.49 4.76 -14.26
N ALA A 217 -10.27 4.54 -14.77
CA ALA A 217 -9.97 3.47 -15.72
C ALA A 217 -10.41 2.11 -15.17
N LEU A 218 -11.40 1.49 -15.82
CA LEU A 218 -11.84 0.13 -15.50
C LEU A 218 -10.63 -0.81 -15.57
N ILE A 219 -10.44 -1.62 -14.52
CA ILE A 219 -9.45 -2.70 -14.58
C ILE A 219 -9.88 -3.68 -15.66
N ASP A 220 -9.11 -3.74 -16.74
CA ASP A 220 -9.41 -4.60 -17.88
C ASP A 220 -9.38 -6.10 -17.51
N HIS A 221 -9.95 -6.93 -18.39
CA HIS A 221 -9.97 -8.38 -18.19
C HIS A 221 -8.57 -9.02 -18.18
N ALA A 222 -7.55 -8.37 -18.73
CA ALA A 222 -6.18 -8.89 -18.72
C ALA A 222 -5.55 -8.72 -17.34
N LEU A 223 -5.64 -7.53 -16.74
CA LEU A 223 -5.27 -7.24 -15.36
C LEU A 223 -6.05 -8.12 -14.39
N ARG A 224 -7.37 -8.22 -14.56
CA ARG A 224 -8.23 -8.95 -13.63
C ARG A 224 -7.78 -10.42 -13.46
N ARG A 225 -7.28 -11.06 -14.52
CA ARG A 225 -6.80 -12.46 -14.45
C ARG A 225 -5.48 -12.63 -13.68
N ARG A 226 -4.70 -11.56 -13.56
CA ARG A 226 -3.38 -11.55 -12.92
C ARG A 226 -3.48 -11.33 -11.42
N PHE A 227 -4.52 -10.69 -10.91
CA PHE A 227 -4.73 -10.47 -9.48
C PHE A 227 -5.71 -11.47 -8.86
N ALA A 228 -5.51 -11.83 -7.59
CA ALA A 228 -6.61 -12.34 -6.76
C ALA A 228 -7.49 -11.15 -6.32
N PHE A 229 -8.82 -11.30 -6.37
CA PHE A 229 -9.74 -10.26 -5.92
C PHE A 229 -10.34 -10.65 -4.58
N ILE A 230 -10.19 -9.76 -3.60
CA ILE A 230 -10.77 -9.88 -2.26
C ILE A 230 -11.83 -8.79 -2.17
N GLU A 231 -13.09 -9.17 -2.33
CA GLU A 231 -14.23 -8.25 -2.21
C GLU A 231 -14.58 -8.10 -0.72
N LEU A 232 -14.44 -6.89 -0.18
CA LEU A 232 -14.84 -6.56 1.17
C LEU A 232 -16.24 -5.96 1.16
N ARG A 233 -17.00 -6.27 2.21
CA ARG A 233 -18.34 -5.75 2.48
C ARG A 233 -18.43 -5.21 3.90
N SER A 234 -19.45 -4.41 4.16
CA SER A 234 -19.76 -3.93 5.50
C SER A 234 -19.98 -5.11 6.45
N ASN A 235 -19.04 -5.29 7.37
CA ASN A 235 -19.11 -6.30 8.41
C ASN A 235 -19.53 -5.63 9.73
N TYR A 236 -20.82 -5.64 10.02
CA TYR A 236 -21.38 -4.97 11.20
C TYR A 236 -20.89 -5.56 12.53
N ASP A 237 -20.36 -6.79 12.54
CA ASP A 237 -19.75 -7.37 13.76
C ASP A 237 -18.44 -6.66 14.15
N VAL A 238 -17.77 -6.00 13.20
CA VAL A 238 -16.63 -5.13 13.50
C VAL A 238 -17.11 -3.91 14.27
N LEU A 239 -18.20 -3.27 13.83
CA LEU A 239 -18.78 -2.12 14.50
C LEU A 239 -19.24 -2.49 15.93
N ARG A 240 -19.92 -3.64 16.10
CA ARG A 240 -20.30 -4.16 17.41
C ARG A 240 -19.10 -4.32 18.34
N ARG A 241 -18.06 -5.02 17.89
CA ARG A 241 -16.87 -5.28 18.70
C ARG A 241 -16.10 -4.01 19.03
N TYR A 242 -15.97 -3.10 18.07
CA TYR A 242 -15.29 -1.83 18.30
C TYR A 242 -15.93 -1.07 19.46
N HIS A 243 -17.27 -0.98 19.50
CA HIS A 243 -17.98 -0.26 20.54
C HIS A 243 -18.22 -1.03 21.84
N GLN A 244 -17.84 -2.31 21.94
CA GLN A 244 -17.79 -3.00 23.23
C GLN A 244 -16.85 -2.29 24.20
N LYS A 245 -15.74 -1.71 23.70
CA LYS A 245 -14.77 -0.97 24.52
C LYS A 245 -15.33 0.37 25.03
N THR A 246 -16.26 0.98 24.30
CA THR A 246 -16.90 2.26 24.68
C THR A 246 -18.21 2.04 25.44
N GLY A 247 -18.69 0.80 25.54
CA GLY A 247 -19.98 0.46 26.14
C GLY A 247 -21.19 0.96 25.34
N LEU A 248 -20.99 1.38 24.09
CA LEU A 248 -22.06 1.94 23.26
C LEU A 248 -22.81 0.83 22.52
N VAL A 249 -24.14 0.82 22.65
CA VAL A 249 -25.01 -0.10 21.90
C VAL A 249 -25.28 0.51 20.52
N VAL A 250 -24.97 -0.23 19.46
CA VAL A 250 -24.99 0.27 18.06
C VAL A 250 -25.98 -0.48 17.17
N GLU A 251 -26.89 -1.30 17.73
CA GLU A 251 -27.86 -2.07 16.93
C GLU A 251 -28.83 -1.18 16.15
N GLY A 252 -29.29 -0.06 16.74
CA GLY A 252 -30.11 0.93 16.05
C GLY A 252 -29.40 1.50 14.81
N LEU A 253 -28.15 1.92 14.96
CA LEU A 253 -27.29 2.36 13.85
C LEU A 253 -27.10 1.27 12.79
N ILE A 254 -26.79 0.03 13.19
CA ILE A 254 -26.63 -1.10 12.26
C ILE A 254 -27.90 -1.32 11.44
N LYS A 255 -29.08 -1.27 12.08
CA LYS A 255 -30.37 -1.43 11.39
C LYS A 255 -30.60 -0.33 10.36
N ILE A 256 -30.29 0.92 10.70
CA ILE A 256 -30.39 2.06 9.77
C ILE A 256 -29.42 1.87 8.60
N LEU A 257 -28.17 1.50 8.85
CA LEU A 257 -27.18 1.27 7.79
C LEU A 257 -27.57 0.11 6.88
N GLN A 258 -28.17 -0.95 7.42
CA GLN A 258 -28.68 -2.07 6.62
C GLN A 258 -29.84 -1.62 5.72
N GLN A 259 -30.79 -0.84 6.25
CA GLN A 259 -31.89 -0.26 5.47
C GLN A 259 -31.36 0.68 4.40
N LEU A 260 -30.41 1.54 4.73
CA LEU A 260 -29.79 2.47 3.79
C LEU A 260 -29.10 1.73 2.65
N ASN A 261 -28.26 0.74 2.97
CA ASN A 261 -27.57 -0.06 1.95
C ASN A 261 -28.53 -0.90 1.09
N GLN A 262 -29.69 -1.32 1.63
CA GLN A 262 -30.76 -1.92 0.84
C GLN A 262 -31.42 -0.93 -0.13
N VAL A 263 -31.59 0.33 0.26
CA VAL A 263 -32.14 1.39 -0.62
C VAL A 263 -31.15 1.80 -1.70
N ILE A 264 -29.85 1.83 -1.38
CA ILE A 264 -28.76 2.03 -2.37
C ILE A 264 -28.79 0.90 -3.41
N ALA A 265 -28.96 -0.35 -2.98
CA ALA A 265 -29.09 -1.53 -3.86
C ALA A 265 -27.95 -1.71 -4.88
N ASP A 266 -26.82 -1.04 -4.68
CA ASP A 266 -25.60 -1.17 -5.47
C ASP A 266 -24.41 -1.34 -4.53
N LYS A 267 -23.82 -2.53 -4.60
CA LYS A 267 -22.68 -2.94 -3.79
C LYS A 267 -21.49 -1.98 -3.83
N ASN A 268 -21.33 -1.27 -4.94
CA ASN A 268 -20.16 -0.42 -5.12
C ASN A 268 -20.28 0.90 -4.34
N TYR A 269 -21.50 1.25 -3.92
CA TYR A 269 -21.86 2.52 -3.26
C TYR A 269 -22.41 2.31 -1.84
N GLU A 270 -22.34 1.09 -1.30
CA GLU A 270 -22.74 0.84 0.09
C GLU A 270 -21.96 1.74 1.05
N ILE A 271 -22.65 2.33 2.02
CA ILE A 271 -22.00 3.04 3.12
C ILE A 271 -21.26 2.02 3.99
N GLY A 272 -19.96 2.24 4.09
CA GLY A 272 -19.09 1.47 4.95
C GLY A 272 -19.19 1.87 6.43
N ILE A 273 -18.65 1.02 7.29
CA ILE A 273 -18.72 1.19 8.75
C ILE A 273 -17.64 2.10 9.32
N SER A 274 -16.59 2.47 8.57
CA SER A 274 -15.41 3.14 9.11
C SER A 274 -15.69 4.54 9.63
N PHE A 275 -16.69 5.23 9.07
CA PHE A 275 -17.16 6.53 9.57
C PHE A 275 -17.53 6.48 11.06
N PHE A 276 -18.03 5.32 11.50
CA PHE A 276 -18.57 5.15 12.84
C PHE A 276 -17.55 4.54 13.82
N LEU A 277 -16.33 4.20 13.39
CA LEU A 277 -15.28 3.62 14.24
C LEU A 277 -14.51 4.72 15.01
N THR A 278 -15.23 5.51 15.81
CA THR A 278 -14.68 6.58 16.68
C THR A 278 -15.03 6.29 18.15
N ASP A 279 -14.14 6.68 19.07
CA ASP A 279 -14.36 6.50 20.50
C ASP A 279 -15.49 7.40 21.04
N ASN A 280 -15.74 8.54 20.39
CA ASN A 280 -16.75 9.54 20.78
C ASN A 280 -17.99 9.52 19.88
N LEU A 281 -18.35 8.35 19.30
CA LEU A 281 -19.44 8.24 18.33
C LEU A 281 -20.75 8.91 18.76
N ARG A 282 -21.10 8.88 20.05
CA ARG A 282 -22.34 9.50 20.53
C ARG A 282 -22.39 11.02 20.32
N GLU A 283 -21.23 11.68 20.39
CA GLU A 283 -21.08 13.12 20.18
C GLU A 283 -20.89 13.42 18.69
N ASP A 284 -20.11 12.58 18.00
CA ASP A 284 -19.72 12.80 16.60
C ASP A 284 -20.82 12.42 15.59
N ILE A 285 -21.78 11.55 15.94
CA ILE A 285 -22.68 10.93 14.95
C ILE A 285 -23.57 11.93 14.22
N GLU A 286 -23.96 13.04 14.85
CA GLU A 286 -24.76 14.08 14.21
C GLU A 286 -23.96 14.74 13.08
N ASP A 287 -22.70 15.09 13.37
CA ASP A 287 -21.79 15.71 12.42
C ASP A 287 -21.41 14.73 11.30
N ILE A 288 -21.06 13.48 11.64
CA ILE A 288 -20.79 12.42 10.66
C ILE A 288 -21.98 12.28 9.71
N TRP A 289 -23.21 12.23 10.26
CA TRP A 289 -24.39 12.02 9.44
C TRP A 289 -24.70 13.23 8.55
N CYS A 290 -24.76 14.43 9.13
CA CYS A 290 -25.13 15.65 8.41
C CYS A 290 -24.06 16.11 7.41
N MET A 291 -22.77 15.91 7.72
CA MET A 291 -21.66 16.49 6.95
C MET A 291 -20.97 15.48 6.02
N GLU A 292 -21.14 14.18 6.24
CA GLU A 292 -20.47 13.14 5.42
C GLU A 292 -21.49 12.21 4.74
N ILE A 293 -22.44 11.66 5.49
CA ILE A 293 -23.38 10.66 4.95
C ILE A 293 -24.46 11.32 4.09
N GLU A 294 -25.15 12.36 4.59
CA GLU A 294 -26.20 13.03 3.83
C GLU A 294 -25.70 13.62 2.50
N PRO A 295 -24.59 14.39 2.45
CA PRO A 295 -24.07 14.91 1.19
C PRO A 295 -23.71 13.80 0.19
N TYR A 296 -23.17 12.67 0.67
CA TYR A 296 -22.92 11.51 -0.17
C TYR A 296 -24.20 10.93 -0.77
N LEU A 297 -25.27 10.82 0.04
CA LEU A 297 -26.56 10.33 -0.43
C LEU A 297 -27.23 11.30 -1.41
N GLU A 298 -27.10 12.60 -1.20
CA GLU A 298 -27.59 13.62 -2.14
C GLU A 298 -26.89 13.55 -3.49
N GLU A 299 -25.57 13.35 -3.50
CA GLU A 299 -24.81 13.15 -4.74
C GLU A 299 -25.23 11.85 -5.43
N TYR A 300 -25.34 10.74 -4.68
CA TYR A 300 -25.68 9.44 -5.23
C TYR A 300 -27.12 9.39 -5.77
N PHE A 301 -28.08 9.92 -5.02
CA PHE A 301 -29.51 9.98 -5.34
C PHE A 301 -29.94 11.34 -5.93
N PHE A 302 -29.07 12.02 -6.67
CA PHE A 302 -29.37 13.36 -7.21
C PHE A 302 -30.66 13.43 -8.05
N ASN A 303 -31.04 12.32 -8.70
CA ASN A 303 -32.28 12.18 -9.49
C ASN A 303 -33.47 11.62 -8.69
N GLN A 304 -33.27 11.22 -7.44
CA GLN A 304 -34.26 10.55 -6.57
C GLN A 304 -34.17 11.10 -5.13
N PRO A 305 -34.31 12.42 -4.92
CA PRO A 305 -34.13 13.04 -3.60
C PRO A 305 -35.08 12.48 -2.54
N GLU A 306 -36.25 11.96 -2.93
CA GLU A 306 -37.21 11.31 -2.04
C GLU A 306 -36.62 10.09 -1.30
N LYS A 307 -35.58 9.46 -1.85
CA LYS A 307 -34.89 8.35 -1.17
C LYS A 307 -34.02 8.82 -0.02
N VAL A 308 -33.56 10.07 -0.04
CA VAL A 308 -32.71 10.64 1.01
C VAL A 308 -33.54 11.06 2.22
N GLU A 309 -34.79 11.50 2.01
CA GLU A 309 -35.66 12.05 3.06
C GLU A 309 -35.81 11.15 4.29
N ASN A 310 -35.96 9.83 4.10
CA ASN A 310 -36.10 8.88 5.21
C ASN A 310 -34.81 8.67 6.01
N PHE A 311 -33.67 9.12 5.48
CA PHE A 311 -32.34 8.99 6.10
C PHE A 311 -31.76 10.33 6.54
N ARG A 312 -32.54 11.42 6.53
CA ARG A 312 -32.14 12.68 7.16
C ARG A 312 -31.94 12.49 8.66
N TRP A 313 -30.99 13.22 9.23
CA TRP A 313 -30.65 13.18 10.65
C TRP A 313 -31.88 13.31 11.55
N ASP A 314 -32.76 14.27 11.24
CA ASP A 314 -34.00 14.49 11.99
C ASP A 314 -34.95 13.29 12.01
N GLN A 315 -34.92 12.45 10.98
CA GLN A 315 -35.73 11.23 10.89
C GLN A 315 -35.09 10.05 11.63
N ILE A 316 -33.76 9.95 11.60
CA ILE A 316 -33.07 8.76 12.11
C ILE A 316 -32.61 8.88 13.58
N LYS A 317 -32.41 10.10 14.10
CA LYS A 317 -31.75 10.34 15.40
C LYS A 317 -32.41 9.64 16.59
N GLN A 318 -33.74 9.49 16.56
CA GLN A 318 -34.48 8.81 17.61
C GLN A 318 -34.30 7.29 17.58
N SER A 319 -34.00 6.71 16.42
CA SER A 319 -33.90 5.27 16.20
C SER A 319 -32.49 4.70 16.39
N LEU A 320 -31.47 5.56 16.54
CA LEU A 320 -30.06 5.16 16.67
C LEU A 320 -29.76 4.41 17.97
N TRP A 321 -30.46 4.77 19.05
CA TRP A 321 -30.14 4.36 20.42
C TRP A 321 -31.23 3.52 21.09
N ILE A 322 -32.18 3.03 20.31
CA ILE A 322 -33.22 2.07 20.72
C ILE A 322 -32.62 0.66 20.59
#